data_AF-A0A953AY14-F1
#
_entry.id   AF-A0A953AY14-F1
#
_cell.length_a   1.000
_cell.length_b   1.000
_cell.length_c   1.000
_cell.angle_alpha   90.00
_cell.angle_beta   90.00
_cell.angle_gamma   90.00
#
_symmetry.space_group_name_H-M   'P 1'
#
loop_
_entity.id
_entity.type
_entity.pdbx_description
1 polymer ?
#
loop_
_entity_poly.entity_id
_entity_poly.type
_entity_poly.pdbx_seq_one_letter_code
_entity_poly.pdbx_strand_id
1 'polypeptide(L)'
;MALLSASLAGCPDHTLHPPDLCAGVSCAAEEACVDGRCLATHCGGRACGPNRVCANGACVDAACLGVSCVESERCRSGACAPILCSRDTDCYPTERCVGGRCAFDSCIGVACPEGRVCRVGKGCVLVACSDDAQCLADEERCDALGRCAPRGGCDDVVCSEKKVCRDGVCRTISCRSGAECGPGEVCRAGACLWSTDPCAQVSSCPSGQVCRRGECLQVACGASQPCLGNEACTDGFCSPPLMLEQAEVSSGAAIFTAPNPDAGSGRVGFAGGQTESDSHALRIGVQP
;
A
#
# COMPACT_ATOMS: atom_id res chain seq x y z
N MET A 1 56.00 -59.77 53.87
CA MET A 1 55.52 -59.12 52.62
C MET A 1 54.34 -58.24 52.98
N ALA A 2 54.58 -56.95 53.23
CA ALA A 2 53.53 -55.97 53.46
C ALA A 2 53.11 -55.40 52.10
N LEU A 3 51.89 -55.71 51.66
CA LEU A 3 51.27 -55.11 50.49
C LEU A 3 50.58 -53.83 50.96
N LEU A 4 51.11 -52.67 50.58
CA LEU A 4 50.45 -51.38 50.75
C LEU A 4 49.28 -51.28 49.77
N SER A 5 48.06 -51.43 50.30
CA SER A 5 46.82 -51.12 49.61
C SER A 5 46.64 -49.61 49.59
N ALA A 6 47.03 -48.95 48.49
CA ALA A 6 46.68 -47.56 48.24
C ALA A 6 45.20 -47.49 47.83
N SER A 7 44.35 -47.10 48.77
CA SER A 7 42.94 -46.81 48.51
C SER A 7 42.85 -45.55 47.65
N LEU A 8 42.46 -45.70 46.38
CA LEU A 8 42.02 -44.56 45.57
C LEU A 8 40.71 -44.03 46.18
N ALA A 9 40.81 -42.97 46.99
CA ALA A 9 39.67 -42.17 47.35
C ALA A 9 39.17 -41.50 46.06
N GLY A 10 38.05 -42.00 45.52
CA GLY A 10 37.34 -41.34 44.44
C GLY A 10 36.91 -39.95 44.88
N CYS A 11 37.18 -38.93 44.07
CA CYS A 11 36.62 -37.60 44.27
C CYS A 11 35.09 -37.69 44.14
N PRO A 12 34.30 -37.22 45.13
CA PRO A 12 32.86 -37.15 44.99
C PRO A 12 32.48 -36.15 43.90
N ASP A 13 31.41 -36.51 43.21
CA ASP A 13 30.69 -35.83 42.14
C ASP A 13 30.77 -34.28 42.21
N HIS A 14 31.74 -33.70 41.50
CA HIS A 14 31.79 -32.27 41.29
C HIS A 14 30.98 -31.94 40.04
N THR A 15 29.72 -31.55 40.25
CA THR A 15 28.97 -30.79 39.25
C THR A 15 29.78 -29.53 38.93
N LEU A 16 30.39 -29.51 37.74
CA LEU A 16 31.16 -28.38 37.23
C LEU A 16 30.23 -27.19 37.06
N HIS A 17 30.12 -26.35 38.07
CA HIS A 17 29.49 -25.05 37.96
C HIS A 17 30.51 -24.14 37.27
N PRO A 18 30.15 -23.50 36.14
CA PRO A 18 31.02 -22.49 35.56
C PRO A 18 31.27 -21.40 36.60
N PRO A 19 32.53 -20.96 36.80
CA PRO A 19 32.84 -19.92 37.77
C PRO A 19 32.07 -18.65 37.42
N ASP A 20 31.40 -18.05 38.40
CA ASP A 20 30.82 -16.72 38.24
C ASP A 20 31.96 -15.71 38.08
N LEU A 21 32.23 -15.32 36.84
CA LEU A 21 33.30 -14.38 36.51
C LEU A 21 33.01 -12.96 37.02
N CYS A 22 31.77 -12.68 37.40
CA CYS A 22 31.36 -11.41 37.98
C CYS A 22 31.41 -11.42 39.51
N ALA A 23 31.70 -12.57 40.14
CA ALA A 23 31.88 -12.64 41.58
C ALA A 23 33.07 -11.78 42.02
N GLY A 24 32.78 -10.70 42.75
CA GLY A 24 33.79 -9.75 43.23
C GLY A 24 34.17 -8.63 42.24
N VAL A 25 33.49 -8.54 41.09
CA VAL A 25 33.66 -7.44 40.15
C VAL A 25 32.73 -6.28 40.53
N SER A 26 33.31 -5.12 40.82
CA SER A 26 32.59 -3.88 41.11
C SER A 26 32.66 -2.94 39.91
N CYS A 27 31.56 -2.80 39.19
CA CYS A 27 31.46 -1.89 38.05
C CYS A 27 31.05 -0.47 38.46
N ALA A 28 31.36 0.52 37.61
CA ALA A 28 30.96 1.90 37.86
C ALA A 28 29.44 2.08 37.73
N ALA A 29 28.95 3.28 38.11
CA ALA A 29 27.56 3.63 37.86
C ALA A 29 27.25 3.53 36.36
N GLU A 30 26.06 3.00 36.04
CA GLU A 30 25.61 2.75 34.66
C GLU A 30 26.39 1.67 33.90
N GLU A 31 27.10 0.78 34.60
CA GLU A 31 27.72 -0.40 34.01
C GLU A 31 27.12 -1.70 34.60
N ALA A 32 27.09 -2.75 33.79
CA ALA A 32 26.73 -4.09 34.22
C ALA A 32 27.91 -5.03 33.98
N CYS A 33 28.15 -5.94 34.94
CA CYS A 33 29.14 -7.00 34.74
C CYS A 33 28.56 -8.08 33.83
N VAL A 34 29.28 -8.40 32.76
CA VAL A 34 28.99 -9.52 31.85
C VAL A 34 30.29 -10.26 31.58
N ASP A 35 30.33 -11.55 31.89
CA ASP A 35 31.52 -12.41 31.74
C ASP A 35 32.81 -11.81 32.34
N GLY A 36 32.69 -11.22 33.54
CA GLY A 36 33.80 -10.61 34.27
C GLY A 36 34.27 -9.25 33.73
N ARG A 37 33.50 -8.65 32.83
CA ARG A 37 33.80 -7.33 32.25
C ARG A 37 32.68 -6.35 32.54
N CYS A 38 33.05 -5.13 32.94
CA CYS A 38 32.09 -4.04 33.08
C CYS A 38 31.78 -3.43 31.71
N LEU A 39 30.50 -3.42 31.35
CA LEU A 39 30.01 -2.87 30.10
C LEU A 39 28.94 -1.83 30.39
N ALA A 40 29.01 -0.70 29.69
CA ALA A 40 28.04 0.39 29.85
C ALA A 40 26.62 -0.08 29.55
N THR A 41 25.65 0.36 30.32
CA THR A 41 24.20 0.14 30.12
C THR A 41 23.56 1.27 29.32
N HIS A 42 24.37 2.23 28.85
CA HIS A 42 23.97 3.34 28.00
C HIS A 42 24.81 3.35 26.72
N CYS A 43 24.16 3.53 25.57
CA CYS A 43 24.83 3.78 24.27
C CYS A 43 24.45 5.17 23.77
N GLY A 44 25.44 6.00 23.45
CA GLY A 44 25.19 7.32 22.85
C GLY A 44 24.24 8.19 23.68
N GLY A 45 24.34 8.11 25.02
CA GLY A 45 23.49 8.86 25.95
C GLY A 45 22.07 8.31 26.15
N ARG A 46 21.79 7.09 25.67
CA ARG A 46 20.47 6.43 25.84
C ARG A 46 20.61 5.12 26.61
N ALA A 47 19.74 4.91 27.60
CA ALA A 47 19.67 3.66 28.35
C ALA A 47 19.28 2.48 27.43
N CYS A 48 20.00 1.37 27.53
CA CYS A 48 19.78 0.19 26.69
C CYS A 48 18.58 -0.67 27.11
N GLY A 49 18.05 -0.43 28.31
CA GLY A 49 16.99 -1.23 28.92
C GLY A 49 17.52 -2.44 29.70
N PRO A 50 16.62 -3.24 30.30
CA PRO A 50 17.00 -4.36 31.14
C PRO A 50 17.78 -5.43 30.37
N ASN A 51 18.77 -6.05 31.02
CA ASN A 51 19.61 -7.13 30.48
C ASN A 51 20.37 -6.80 29.18
N ARG A 52 20.51 -5.52 28.85
CA ARG A 52 21.22 -5.04 27.66
C ARG A 52 22.39 -4.15 28.05
N VAL A 53 23.45 -4.25 27.27
CA VAL A 53 24.68 -3.48 27.41
C VAL A 53 25.08 -2.85 26.09
N CYS A 54 25.94 -1.85 26.16
CA CYS A 54 26.46 -1.15 25.02
C CYS A 54 27.65 -1.90 24.44
N ALA A 55 27.51 -2.39 23.21
CA ALA A 55 28.60 -2.99 22.45
C ALA A 55 28.64 -2.38 21.06
N ASN A 56 29.81 -1.89 20.64
CA ASN A 56 30.03 -1.29 19.32
C ASN A 56 29.01 -0.19 18.96
N GLY A 57 28.59 0.62 19.95
CA GLY A 57 27.65 1.72 19.76
C GLY A 57 26.18 1.31 19.66
N ALA A 58 25.85 0.02 19.81
CA ALA A 58 24.48 -0.48 19.83
C ALA A 58 24.17 -1.20 21.16
N CYS A 59 22.92 -1.07 21.60
CA CYS A 59 22.42 -1.83 22.73
C CYS A 59 22.20 -3.29 22.32
N VAL A 60 22.87 -4.22 22.98
CA VAL A 60 22.80 -5.66 22.72
C VAL A 60 22.43 -6.40 24.00
N ASP A 61 21.72 -7.53 23.88
CA ASP A 61 21.49 -8.40 25.05
C ASP A 61 22.85 -8.88 25.59
N ALA A 62 23.05 -8.80 26.90
CA ALA A 62 24.28 -9.24 27.54
C ALA A 62 24.60 -10.71 27.23
N ALA A 63 23.57 -11.57 27.20
CA ALA A 63 23.69 -12.98 26.84
C ALA A 63 24.06 -13.22 25.37
N CYS A 64 24.01 -12.19 24.52
CA CYS A 64 24.30 -12.26 23.09
C CYS A 64 25.68 -11.74 22.71
N LEU A 65 26.48 -11.30 23.68
CA LEU A 65 27.87 -10.91 23.42
C LEU A 65 28.67 -12.11 22.93
N GLY A 66 29.30 -11.98 21.76
CA GLY A 66 30.08 -13.06 21.15
C GLY A 66 29.25 -14.15 20.47
N VAL A 67 27.91 -14.09 20.53
CA VAL A 67 27.03 -15.01 19.81
C VAL A 67 26.96 -14.60 18.34
N SER A 68 27.35 -15.51 17.46
CA SER A 68 27.27 -15.33 16.00
C SER A 68 26.15 -16.20 15.46
N CYS A 69 25.08 -15.57 14.98
CA CYS A 69 23.97 -16.27 14.34
C CYS A 69 24.15 -16.31 12.82
N VAL A 70 23.50 -17.27 12.17
CA VAL A 70 23.39 -17.30 10.70
C VAL A 70 22.56 -16.11 10.20
N GLU A 71 22.68 -15.72 8.93
CA GLU A 71 22.05 -14.51 8.37
C GLU A 71 20.54 -14.37 8.64
N SER A 72 19.82 -15.48 8.80
CA SER A 72 18.37 -15.51 9.04
C SER A 72 17.96 -15.53 10.51
N GLU A 73 18.91 -15.45 11.44
CA GLU A 73 18.68 -15.57 12.88
C GLU A 73 19.29 -14.41 13.66
N ARG A 74 18.70 -14.12 14.81
CA ARG A 74 19.22 -13.13 15.74
C ARG A 74 19.33 -13.74 17.12
N CYS A 75 20.38 -13.36 17.83
CA CYS A 75 20.48 -13.71 19.22
C CYS A 75 19.46 -12.88 20.01
N ARG A 76 18.62 -13.57 20.76
CA ARG A 76 17.74 -12.99 21.80
C ARG A 76 17.85 -13.88 23.03
N SER A 77 18.11 -13.28 24.18
CA SER A 77 18.27 -14.04 25.44
C SER A 77 19.33 -15.16 25.35
N GLY A 78 20.39 -14.96 24.57
CA GLY A 78 21.50 -15.90 24.43
C GLY A 78 21.29 -17.04 23.44
N ALA A 79 20.15 -17.10 22.76
CA ALA A 79 19.86 -18.09 21.73
C ALA A 79 19.66 -17.44 20.36
N CYS A 80 20.27 -18.02 19.33
CA CYS A 80 19.92 -17.70 17.95
C CYS A 80 18.54 -18.26 17.64
N ALA A 81 17.64 -17.38 17.21
CA ALA A 81 16.33 -17.77 16.76
C ALA A 81 15.93 -16.92 15.54
N PRO A 82 15.03 -17.42 14.68
CA PRO A 82 14.38 -16.60 13.68
C PRO A 82 13.75 -15.36 14.32
N ILE A 83 13.84 -14.22 13.66
CA ILE A 83 13.07 -13.04 14.08
C ILE A 83 11.60 -13.30 13.73
N LEU A 84 10.83 -13.74 14.72
CA LEU A 84 9.39 -13.88 14.60
C LEU A 84 8.72 -12.52 14.79
N CYS A 85 7.63 -12.30 14.05
CA CYS A 85 6.89 -11.05 14.07
C CYS A 85 5.39 -11.31 13.99
N SER A 86 4.61 -10.36 14.50
CA SER A 86 3.17 -10.29 14.27
C SER A 86 2.81 -9.05 13.44
N ARG A 87 3.69 -8.03 13.42
CA ARG A 87 3.56 -6.79 12.66
C ARG A 87 4.93 -6.35 12.14
N ASP A 88 4.96 -5.50 11.11
CA ASP A 88 6.19 -4.98 10.50
C ASP A 88 7.07 -4.20 11.49
N THR A 89 6.46 -3.56 12.50
CA THR A 89 7.18 -2.83 13.55
C THR A 89 8.00 -3.74 14.48
N ASP A 90 7.76 -5.05 14.44
CA ASP A 90 8.53 -6.03 15.20
C ASP A 90 9.87 -6.35 14.48
N CYS A 91 10.00 -5.95 13.21
CA CYS A 91 11.15 -6.17 12.34
C CYS A 91 12.05 -4.94 12.24
N TYR A 92 13.22 -5.08 11.61
CA TYR A 92 14.07 -3.92 11.31
C TYR A 92 13.40 -2.96 10.31
N PRO A 93 13.83 -1.69 10.26
CA PRO A 93 13.32 -0.72 9.29
C PRO A 93 13.48 -1.14 7.81
N THR A 94 14.27 -2.19 7.53
CA THR A 94 14.52 -2.75 6.19
C THR A 94 13.85 -4.11 5.98
N GLU A 95 12.94 -4.52 6.87
CA GLU A 95 12.30 -5.83 6.87
C GLU A 95 10.78 -5.70 7.00
N ARG A 96 10.06 -6.70 6.48
CA ARG A 96 8.60 -6.82 6.57
C ARG A 96 8.21 -8.12 7.24
N CYS A 97 7.09 -8.14 7.95
CA CYS A 97 6.56 -9.35 8.54
C CYS A 97 5.80 -10.17 7.50
N VAL A 98 6.40 -11.29 7.08
CA VAL A 98 5.83 -12.20 6.10
C VAL A 98 5.72 -13.59 6.70
N GLY A 99 4.49 -14.11 6.83
CA GLY A 99 4.26 -15.46 7.39
C GLY A 99 4.76 -15.63 8.82
N GLY A 100 4.71 -14.55 9.63
CA GLY A 100 5.16 -14.56 11.02
C GLY A 100 6.68 -14.48 11.20
N ARG A 101 7.43 -14.20 10.14
CA ARG A 101 8.88 -14.03 10.15
C ARG A 101 9.28 -12.71 9.50
N CYS A 102 10.28 -12.05 10.05
CA CYS A 102 10.85 -10.87 9.41
C CYS A 102 11.63 -11.30 8.18
N ALA A 103 11.22 -10.80 7.02
CA ALA A 103 11.88 -11.01 5.75
C ALA A 103 12.50 -9.69 5.30
N PHE A 104 13.75 -9.74 4.86
CA PHE A 104 14.43 -8.58 4.28
C PHE A 104 13.70 -8.13 3.01
N ASP A 105 13.30 -6.86 2.97
CA ASP A 105 12.62 -6.24 1.84
C ASP A 105 13.46 -5.06 1.37
N SER A 106 14.24 -5.30 0.32
CA SER A 106 15.13 -4.32 -0.29
C SER A 106 14.40 -3.11 -0.89
N CYS A 107 13.07 -3.12 -0.93
CA CYS A 107 12.24 -2.07 -1.51
C CYS A 107 11.60 -1.13 -0.49
N ILE A 108 11.77 -1.38 0.80
CA ILE A 108 11.32 -0.45 1.83
C ILE A 108 12.10 0.87 1.74
N GLY A 109 11.37 1.97 1.56
CA GLY A 109 11.96 3.32 1.45
C GLY A 109 12.63 3.61 0.09
N VAL A 110 12.53 2.72 -0.88
CA VAL A 110 13.12 2.93 -2.21
C VAL A 110 12.16 3.73 -3.09
N ALA A 111 12.57 4.96 -3.43
CA ALA A 111 11.92 5.77 -4.45
C ALA A 111 12.60 5.50 -5.81
N CYS A 112 11.87 4.88 -6.74
CA CYS A 112 12.38 4.64 -8.09
C CYS A 112 12.15 5.86 -9.00
N PRO A 113 13.04 6.08 -10.00
CA PRO A 113 12.83 7.09 -11.06
C PRO A 113 11.52 6.86 -11.83
N GLU A 114 11.06 7.87 -12.58
CA GLU A 114 9.85 7.75 -13.39
C GLU A 114 9.85 6.50 -14.30
N GLY A 115 8.71 5.82 -14.36
CA GLY A 115 8.53 4.61 -15.15
C GLY A 115 9.21 3.35 -14.59
N ARG A 116 9.69 3.37 -13.34
CA ARG A 116 10.28 2.21 -12.66
C ARG A 116 9.55 1.85 -11.38
N VAL A 117 9.62 0.58 -10.99
CA VAL A 117 9.08 0.04 -9.75
C VAL A 117 10.16 -0.78 -9.04
N CYS A 118 10.22 -0.69 -7.70
CA CYS A 118 11.16 -1.51 -6.95
C CYS A 118 10.60 -2.93 -6.82
N ARG A 119 11.43 -3.92 -7.14
CA ARG A 119 11.12 -5.33 -6.93
C ARG A 119 12.15 -5.96 -6.00
N VAL A 120 11.67 -6.72 -5.01
CA VAL A 120 12.51 -7.39 -4.02
C VAL A 120 13.56 -8.25 -4.73
N GLY A 121 14.83 -8.06 -4.38
CA GLY A 121 15.96 -8.78 -5.00
C GLY A 121 16.38 -8.32 -6.41
N LYS A 122 15.62 -7.43 -7.07
CA LYS A 122 15.95 -6.87 -8.39
C LYS A 122 16.16 -5.34 -8.40
N GLY A 123 15.74 -4.65 -7.35
CA GLY A 123 15.83 -3.18 -7.27
C GLY A 123 14.84 -2.49 -8.22
N CYS A 124 15.15 -1.27 -8.67
CA CYS A 124 14.30 -0.48 -9.54
C CYS A 124 14.33 -0.97 -11.00
N VAL A 125 13.33 -1.74 -11.39
CA VAL A 125 13.17 -2.20 -12.77
C VAL A 125 12.16 -1.34 -13.53
N LEU A 126 12.27 -1.31 -14.86
CA LEU A 126 11.28 -0.64 -15.71
C LEU A 126 9.91 -1.30 -15.52
N VAL A 127 8.87 -0.49 -15.48
CA VAL A 127 7.47 -0.96 -15.54
C VAL A 127 7.17 -1.48 -16.96
N ALA A 128 7.92 -1.00 -17.95
CA ALA A 128 7.80 -1.41 -19.33
C ALA A 128 8.44 -2.77 -19.61
N CYS A 129 7.81 -3.53 -20.51
CA CYS A 129 8.28 -4.83 -20.99
C CYS A 129 8.00 -4.97 -22.50
N SER A 130 8.76 -5.84 -23.15
CA SER A 130 8.56 -6.36 -24.50
C SER A 130 8.07 -7.81 -24.50
N ASP A 131 8.33 -8.53 -23.41
CA ASP A 131 8.01 -9.94 -23.22
C ASP A 131 7.92 -10.29 -21.72
N ASP A 132 7.34 -11.45 -21.41
CA ASP A 132 7.05 -11.87 -20.04
C ASP A 132 8.31 -12.09 -19.18
N ALA A 133 9.47 -12.34 -19.80
CA ALA A 133 10.71 -12.60 -19.04
C ALA A 133 11.22 -11.34 -18.32
N GLN A 134 10.75 -10.17 -18.73
CA GLN A 134 11.07 -8.89 -18.11
C GLN A 134 10.17 -8.56 -16.91
N CYS A 135 9.10 -9.33 -16.69
CA CYS A 135 8.19 -9.18 -15.57
C CYS A 135 8.53 -10.13 -14.41
N LEU A 136 7.80 -10.02 -13.29
CA LEU A 136 8.00 -10.96 -12.20
C LEU A 136 7.56 -12.36 -12.66
N ALA A 137 8.50 -13.31 -12.64
CA ALA A 137 8.21 -14.68 -13.00
C ALA A 137 7.07 -15.20 -12.11
N ASP A 138 6.15 -15.92 -12.73
CA ASP A 138 5.03 -16.61 -12.06
C ASP A 138 3.93 -15.71 -11.48
N GLU A 139 4.16 -14.42 -11.36
CA GLU A 139 3.16 -13.45 -10.88
C GLU A 139 2.68 -12.50 -11.98
N GLU A 140 3.47 -12.23 -13.02
CA GLU A 140 3.15 -11.21 -14.02
C GLU A 140 3.39 -11.65 -15.48
N ARG A 141 2.72 -10.98 -16.41
CA ARG A 141 2.95 -11.05 -17.86
C ARG A 141 3.08 -9.66 -18.47
N CYS A 142 3.67 -9.59 -19.65
CA CYS A 142 3.69 -8.37 -20.43
C CYS A 142 2.35 -8.14 -21.13
N ASP A 143 1.69 -7.03 -20.83
CA ASP A 143 0.43 -6.65 -21.45
C ASP A 143 0.62 -6.10 -22.87
N ALA A 144 -0.49 -5.90 -23.60
CA ALA A 144 -0.46 -5.38 -24.97
C ALA A 144 0.04 -3.92 -25.08
N LEU A 145 0.17 -3.22 -23.96
CA LEU A 145 0.76 -1.88 -23.88
C LEU A 145 2.24 -1.90 -23.47
N GLY A 146 2.85 -3.08 -23.39
CA GLY A 146 4.23 -3.25 -22.98
C GLY A 146 4.44 -2.91 -21.51
N ARG A 147 3.53 -3.30 -20.62
CA ARG A 147 3.66 -3.15 -19.16
C ARG A 147 3.47 -4.46 -18.44
N CYS A 148 4.21 -4.66 -17.35
CA CYS A 148 4.03 -5.83 -16.50
C CYS A 148 2.71 -5.73 -15.71
N ALA A 149 1.83 -6.70 -15.91
CA ALA A 149 0.54 -6.83 -15.24
C ALA A 149 0.39 -8.23 -14.61
N PRO A 150 -0.40 -8.40 -13.53
CA PRO A 150 -0.59 -9.69 -12.88
C PRO A 150 -1.11 -10.77 -13.83
N ARG A 151 -0.59 -12.01 -13.71
CA ARG A 151 -1.01 -13.17 -14.51
C ARG A 151 -2.46 -13.57 -14.30
N GLY A 152 -2.98 -13.41 -13.09
CA GLY A 152 -4.40 -13.60 -12.77
C GLY A 152 -5.33 -12.56 -13.39
N GLY A 153 -4.79 -11.61 -14.17
CA GLY A 153 -5.58 -10.54 -14.75
C GLY A 153 -6.26 -9.74 -13.64
N CYS A 154 -7.59 -9.70 -13.68
CA CYS A 154 -8.38 -8.91 -12.74
C CYS A 154 -8.92 -9.69 -11.54
N ASP A 155 -8.61 -10.98 -11.44
CA ASP A 155 -9.09 -11.82 -10.33
C ASP A 155 -8.49 -11.39 -8.98
N ASP A 156 -7.28 -10.82 -8.98
CA ASP A 156 -6.55 -10.40 -7.77
C ASP A 156 -6.31 -8.88 -7.68
N VAL A 157 -6.89 -8.08 -8.58
CA VAL A 157 -6.62 -6.64 -8.70
C VAL A 157 -7.79 -5.80 -8.17
N VAL A 158 -7.63 -5.23 -6.97
CA VAL A 158 -8.59 -4.28 -6.39
C VAL A 158 -8.21 -2.86 -6.78
N CYS A 159 -9.02 -2.22 -7.62
CA CYS A 159 -8.79 -0.85 -8.06
C CYS A 159 -9.33 0.19 -7.06
N SER A 160 -8.49 1.16 -6.71
CA SER A 160 -8.92 2.36 -5.96
C SER A 160 -9.93 3.19 -6.77
N GLU A 161 -10.63 4.10 -6.10
CA GLU A 161 -11.78 4.84 -6.66
C GLU A 161 -11.56 5.36 -8.09
N LYS A 162 -12.60 5.21 -8.93
CA LYS A 162 -12.67 5.70 -10.33
C LYS A 162 -11.76 4.96 -11.33
N LYS A 163 -11.43 3.69 -11.07
CA LYS A 163 -10.68 2.82 -11.98
C LYS A 163 -11.32 1.42 -12.06
N VAL A 164 -11.38 0.86 -13.27
CA VAL A 164 -11.81 -0.52 -13.55
C VAL A 164 -10.57 -1.32 -13.94
N CYS A 165 -10.46 -2.55 -13.45
CA CYS A 165 -9.39 -3.44 -13.88
C CYS A 165 -9.66 -3.93 -15.30
N ARG A 166 -8.67 -3.77 -16.18
CA ARG A 166 -8.64 -4.38 -17.51
C ARG A 166 -7.24 -4.91 -17.78
N ASP A 167 -7.16 -6.17 -18.19
CA ASP A 167 -5.88 -6.88 -18.43
C ASP A 167 -4.93 -6.82 -17.22
N GLY A 168 -5.46 -6.88 -15.99
CA GLY A 168 -4.68 -6.77 -14.77
C GLY A 168 -4.23 -5.34 -14.40
N VAL A 169 -4.74 -4.32 -15.10
CA VAL A 169 -4.37 -2.91 -14.87
C VAL A 169 -5.60 -2.07 -14.54
N CYS A 170 -5.53 -1.31 -13.45
CA CYS A 170 -6.56 -0.35 -13.07
C CYS A 170 -6.53 0.89 -13.99
N ARG A 171 -7.57 1.06 -14.81
CA ARG A 171 -7.72 2.19 -15.73
C ARG A 171 -8.98 2.97 -15.44
N THR A 172 -8.92 4.29 -15.56
CA THR A 172 -10.12 5.12 -15.62
C THR A 172 -10.69 4.97 -17.02
N ILE A 173 -11.65 4.06 -17.19
CA ILE A 173 -12.35 3.87 -18.46
C ILE A 173 -13.69 4.58 -18.35
N SER A 174 -13.79 5.68 -19.10
CA SER A 174 -15.03 6.37 -19.41
C SER A 174 -15.34 6.05 -20.87
N CYS A 175 -16.52 5.55 -21.20
CA CYS A 175 -16.97 5.38 -22.59
C CYS A 175 -18.13 6.32 -22.90
N ARG A 176 -18.17 6.89 -24.10
CA ARG A 176 -19.35 7.61 -24.62
C ARG A 176 -20.17 6.72 -25.56
N SER A 177 -19.52 5.77 -26.22
CA SER A 177 -20.13 4.83 -27.17
C SER A 177 -19.44 3.47 -27.12
N GLY A 178 -20.11 2.43 -27.66
CA GLY A 178 -19.53 1.08 -27.72
C GLY A 178 -18.23 0.97 -28.54
N ALA A 179 -17.93 1.97 -29.37
CA ALA A 179 -16.67 2.04 -30.14
C ALA A 179 -15.44 2.30 -29.26
N GLU A 180 -15.63 2.83 -28.05
CA GLU A 180 -14.56 3.02 -27.05
C GLU A 180 -14.36 1.78 -26.18
N CYS A 181 -15.20 0.76 -26.38
CA CYS A 181 -15.13 -0.50 -25.67
C CYS A 181 -14.45 -1.58 -26.52
N GLY A 182 -13.93 -2.60 -25.83
CA GLY A 182 -13.29 -3.74 -26.47
C GLY A 182 -14.29 -4.60 -27.25
N PRO A 183 -13.80 -5.51 -28.11
CA PRO A 183 -14.67 -6.43 -28.84
C PRO A 183 -15.50 -7.28 -27.86
N GLY A 184 -16.83 -7.31 -28.07
CA GLY A 184 -17.76 -8.01 -27.18
C GLY A 184 -18.26 -7.19 -25.99
N GLU A 185 -17.98 -5.89 -25.94
CA GLU A 185 -18.46 -5.00 -24.89
C GLU A 185 -19.48 -3.98 -25.40
N VAL A 186 -20.37 -3.52 -24.51
CA VAL A 186 -21.31 -2.42 -24.74
C VAL A 186 -21.00 -1.28 -23.77
N CYS A 187 -21.09 -0.05 -24.27
CA CYS A 187 -20.96 1.13 -23.42
C CYS A 187 -22.27 1.42 -22.71
N ARG A 188 -22.27 1.37 -21.38
CA ARG A 188 -23.41 1.67 -20.51
C ARG A 188 -23.00 2.67 -19.45
N ALA A 189 -23.69 3.82 -19.38
CA ALA A 189 -23.52 4.82 -18.32
C ALA A 189 -22.04 5.15 -18.06
N GLY A 190 -21.27 5.39 -19.12
CA GLY A 190 -19.84 5.71 -18.97
C GLY A 190 -18.93 4.51 -18.73
N ALA A 191 -19.43 3.28 -18.61
CA ALA A 191 -18.64 2.07 -18.37
C ALA A 191 -18.82 1.03 -19.49
N CYS A 192 -17.72 0.38 -19.87
CA CYS A 192 -17.75 -0.75 -20.81
C CYS A 192 -18.08 -2.05 -20.07
N LEU A 193 -19.18 -2.70 -20.42
CA LEU A 193 -19.61 -3.99 -19.87
C LEU A 193 -19.55 -5.07 -20.94
N TRP A 194 -19.18 -6.30 -20.57
CA TRP A 194 -19.26 -7.45 -21.49
C TRP A 194 -20.70 -7.69 -21.93
N SER A 195 -20.91 -8.06 -23.19
CA SER A 195 -22.26 -8.32 -23.73
C SER A 195 -22.99 -9.47 -23.01
N THR A 196 -22.23 -10.35 -22.35
CA THR A 196 -22.74 -11.44 -21.50
C THR A 196 -23.11 -10.99 -20.08
N ASP A 197 -22.75 -9.77 -19.68
CA ASP A 197 -23.11 -9.22 -18.39
C ASP A 197 -24.63 -8.97 -18.34
N PRO A 198 -25.35 -9.41 -17.31
CA PRO A 198 -26.79 -9.20 -17.23
C PRO A 198 -27.17 -7.71 -17.17
N CYS A 199 -26.28 -6.85 -16.69
CA CYS A 199 -26.42 -5.40 -16.74
C CYS A 199 -26.08 -4.78 -18.09
N ALA A 200 -25.47 -5.51 -19.04
CA ALA A 200 -25.34 -5.05 -20.42
C ALA A 200 -26.69 -5.05 -21.17
N GLN A 201 -27.64 -5.88 -20.74
CA GLN A 201 -28.93 -6.11 -21.41
C GLN A 201 -30.09 -5.29 -20.84
N VAL A 202 -29.90 -4.62 -19.69
CA VAL A 202 -30.92 -3.72 -19.12
C VAL A 202 -30.93 -2.41 -19.93
N SER A 203 -32.08 -1.84 -20.26
CA SER A 203 -32.13 -0.65 -21.13
C SER A 203 -31.62 0.63 -20.46
N SER A 204 -32.03 0.89 -19.22
CA SER A 204 -31.56 2.00 -18.38
C SER A 204 -32.19 1.87 -17.00
N CYS A 205 -31.45 2.23 -15.95
CA CYS A 205 -32.04 2.22 -14.61
C CYS A 205 -32.72 3.57 -14.33
N PRO A 206 -33.87 3.57 -13.63
CA PRO A 206 -34.50 4.79 -13.14
C PRO A 206 -33.53 5.68 -12.37
N SER A 207 -33.79 6.99 -12.33
CA SER A 207 -32.95 7.96 -11.64
C SER A 207 -32.66 7.53 -10.20
N GLY A 208 -31.37 7.52 -9.83
CA GLY A 208 -30.92 7.08 -8.50
C GLY A 208 -30.89 5.56 -8.28
N GLN A 209 -30.98 4.75 -9.33
CA GLN A 209 -30.78 3.30 -9.27
C GLN A 209 -29.54 2.88 -10.06
N VAL A 210 -28.83 1.88 -9.55
CA VAL A 210 -27.68 1.26 -10.21
C VAL A 210 -28.02 -0.18 -10.59
N CYS A 211 -27.47 -0.67 -11.70
CA CYS A 211 -27.70 -2.05 -12.09
C CYS A 211 -26.80 -2.99 -11.29
N ARG A 212 -27.39 -3.99 -10.66
CA ARG A 212 -26.70 -5.09 -9.98
C ARG A 212 -27.33 -6.39 -10.46
N ARG A 213 -26.52 -7.31 -11.00
CA ARG A 213 -26.97 -8.66 -11.40
C ARG A 213 -28.16 -8.67 -12.37
N GLY A 214 -28.30 -7.64 -13.23
CA GLY A 214 -29.41 -7.51 -14.18
C GLY A 214 -30.65 -6.81 -13.62
N GLU A 215 -30.63 -6.33 -12.37
CA GLU A 215 -31.73 -5.63 -11.73
C GLU A 215 -31.32 -4.20 -11.36
N CYS A 216 -32.25 -3.26 -11.50
CA CYS A 216 -32.04 -1.88 -11.07
C CYS A 216 -32.41 -1.74 -9.59
N LEU A 217 -31.41 -1.44 -8.76
CA LEU A 217 -31.55 -1.36 -7.31
C LEU A 217 -31.13 0.02 -6.80
N GLN A 218 -31.82 0.50 -5.78
CA GLN A 218 -31.33 1.61 -4.95
C GLN A 218 -30.33 1.05 -3.94
N VAL A 219 -29.07 1.41 -4.12
CA VAL A 219 -27.98 0.96 -3.24
C VAL A 219 -27.60 2.13 -2.34
N ALA A 220 -27.73 1.95 -1.04
CA ALA A 220 -27.33 2.96 -0.07
C ALA A 220 -25.80 3.14 -0.05
N CYS A 221 -25.36 4.38 0.12
CA CYS A 221 -23.95 4.76 0.18
C CYS A 221 -23.68 5.77 1.30
N GLY A 222 -22.44 5.81 1.78
CA GLY A 222 -21.99 6.69 2.85
C GLY A 222 -20.51 6.52 3.16
N ALA A 223 -20.04 7.14 4.25
CA ALA A 223 -18.63 7.15 4.65
C ALA A 223 -18.00 5.75 4.82
N SER A 224 -18.83 4.76 5.14
CA SER A 224 -18.41 3.37 5.40
C SER A 224 -18.70 2.42 4.22
N GLN A 225 -19.42 2.90 3.20
CA GLN A 225 -19.88 2.08 2.08
C GLN A 225 -19.91 2.94 0.81
N PRO A 226 -18.76 3.02 0.09
CA PRO A 226 -18.70 3.74 -1.17
C PRO A 226 -19.47 2.99 -2.27
N CYS A 227 -19.94 3.74 -3.26
CA CYS A 227 -20.50 3.16 -4.48
C CYS A 227 -19.41 2.46 -5.31
N LEU A 228 -19.81 1.56 -6.21
CA LEU A 228 -18.84 0.81 -7.01
C LEU A 228 -18.49 1.57 -8.30
N GLY A 229 -17.21 1.55 -8.66
CA GLY A 229 -16.73 2.10 -9.94
C GLY A 229 -16.85 3.63 -10.05
N ASN A 230 -17.63 4.09 -11.03
CA ASN A 230 -17.86 5.48 -11.44
C ASN A 230 -19.23 6.03 -10.97
N GLU A 231 -19.95 5.29 -10.13
CA GLU A 231 -21.21 5.71 -9.52
C GLU A 231 -21.00 6.89 -8.54
N ALA A 232 -21.93 7.85 -8.52
CA ALA A 232 -21.92 8.96 -7.57
C ALA A 232 -22.87 8.68 -6.40
N CYS A 233 -22.41 8.92 -5.17
CA CYS A 233 -23.27 8.91 -4.01
C CYS A 233 -24.05 10.24 -3.93
N THR A 234 -25.33 10.20 -4.27
CA THR A 234 -26.22 11.37 -4.27
C THR A 234 -27.37 11.08 -3.32
N ASP A 235 -27.59 11.95 -2.34
CA ASP A 235 -28.65 11.81 -1.32
C ASP A 235 -28.61 10.47 -0.56
N GLY A 236 -27.42 9.90 -0.36
CA GLY A 236 -27.23 8.63 0.34
C GLY A 236 -27.51 7.39 -0.50
N PHE A 237 -27.71 7.54 -1.83
CA PHE A 237 -27.90 6.44 -2.77
C PHE A 237 -26.93 6.53 -3.95
N CYS A 238 -26.51 5.37 -4.45
CA CYS A 238 -25.67 5.30 -5.63
C CYS A 238 -26.49 5.63 -6.88
N SER A 239 -25.97 6.54 -7.68
CA SER A 239 -26.47 6.89 -9.00
C SER A 239 -25.40 6.62 -10.05
N PRO A 240 -25.76 6.22 -11.28
CA PRO A 240 -24.80 6.10 -12.37
C PRO A 240 -24.14 7.47 -12.64
N PRO A 241 -22.90 7.51 -13.17
CA PRO A 241 -22.26 8.78 -13.49
C PRO A 241 -23.11 9.55 -14.50
N LEU A 242 -23.45 10.79 -14.13
CA LEU A 242 -24.05 11.78 -15.01
C LEU A 242 -23.00 12.28 -16.03
N MET A 243 -22.49 11.38 -16.87
CA MET A 243 -21.91 11.84 -18.13
C MET A 243 -23.11 12.17 -19.01
N LEU A 244 -23.37 13.47 -19.14
CA LEU A 244 -24.37 14.08 -20.03
C LEU A 244 -24.89 13.09 -21.08
N GLU A 245 -26.05 12.48 -20.80
CA GLU A 245 -27.07 12.46 -21.82
C GLU A 245 -27.23 13.95 -22.18
N GLN A 246 -26.61 14.36 -23.27
CA GLN A 246 -27.22 15.39 -24.09
C GLN A 246 -28.58 14.80 -24.42
N ALA A 247 -29.55 15.06 -23.54
CA ALA A 247 -30.94 15.10 -23.92
C ALA A 247 -30.91 15.88 -25.23
N GLU A 248 -31.23 15.19 -26.31
CA GLU A 248 -31.65 15.84 -27.54
C GLU A 248 -32.74 16.81 -27.10
N VAL A 249 -32.36 18.08 -26.94
CA VAL A 249 -33.33 19.17 -26.94
C VAL A 249 -33.90 19.07 -28.35
N SER A 250 -34.99 18.31 -28.46
CA SER A 250 -35.86 18.32 -29.61
C SER A 250 -36.00 19.78 -29.99
N SER A 251 -35.47 20.12 -31.16
CA SER A 251 -35.63 21.41 -31.78
C SER A 251 -37.10 21.54 -32.14
N GLY A 252 -37.92 21.80 -31.13
CA GLY A 252 -39.28 22.26 -31.27
C GLY A 252 -39.20 23.64 -31.87
N ALA A 253 -39.42 23.70 -33.17
CA ALA A 253 -39.55 24.92 -33.93
C ALA A 253 -40.57 25.86 -33.27
N ALA A 254 -40.09 26.82 -32.49
CA ALA A 254 -40.84 28.02 -32.19
C ALA A 254 -40.50 29.04 -33.28
N ILE A 255 -41.30 29.01 -34.35
CA ILE A 255 -41.35 30.10 -35.32
C ILE A 255 -41.88 31.32 -34.56
N PHE A 256 -40.98 32.18 -34.09
CA PHE A 256 -41.32 33.57 -33.79
C PHE A 256 -40.79 34.43 -34.93
N THR A 257 -41.70 34.81 -35.82
CA THR A 257 -41.49 35.86 -36.82
C THR A 257 -41.20 37.17 -36.09
N ALA A 258 -39.96 37.67 -36.19
CA ALA A 258 -39.63 39.05 -35.86
C ALA A 258 -39.73 39.91 -37.14
N PRO A 259 -40.50 41.01 -37.16
CA PRO A 259 -40.48 41.97 -38.25
C PRO A 259 -39.23 42.86 -38.21
N ASN A 260 -38.80 43.28 -39.41
CA ASN A 260 -37.66 44.16 -39.73
C ASN A 260 -37.45 45.35 -38.77
N PRO A 261 -36.18 45.75 -38.49
CA PRO A 261 -35.88 46.96 -37.78
C PRO A 261 -35.67 48.12 -38.76
N ASP A 262 -36.66 49.00 -38.87
CA ASP A 262 -36.46 50.37 -39.34
C ASP A 262 -37.03 51.34 -38.30
N ALA A 263 -36.25 52.39 -38.01
CA ALA A 263 -36.52 53.57 -37.19
C ALA A 263 -36.26 53.52 -35.67
N GLY A 264 -35.21 54.27 -35.26
CA GLY A 264 -35.42 55.46 -34.44
C GLY A 264 -35.16 55.39 -32.93
N SER A 265 -33.97 55.86 -32.54
CA SER A 265 -33.66 56.73 -31.39
C SER A 265 -34.38 56.56 -30.03
N GLY A 266 -33.60 56.22 -29.00
CA GLY A 266 -33.94 56.52 -27.60
C GLY A 266 -32.80 56.17 -26.65
N ARG A 267 -32.18 57.18 -26.02
CA ARG A 267 -31.07 57.08 -25.06
C ARG A 267 -31.55 56.64 -23.65
N VAL A 268 -30.55 56.42 -22.79
CA VAL A 268 -30.52 56.38 -21.30
C VAL A 268 -30.70 54.96 -20.73
N GLY A 269 -29.81 54.36 -19.93
CA GLY A 269 -28.51 54.73 -19.36
C GLY A 269 -28.20 53.80 -18.16
N PHE A 270 -26.90 53.47 -17.96
CA PHE A 270 -26.25 52.92 -16.73
C PHE A 270 -26.77 51.56 -16.20
N ALA A 271 -25.99 50.61 -15.65
CA ALA A 271 -24.62 50.50 -15.17
C ALA A 271 -24.25 48.99 -15.10
N GLY A 272 -22.97 48.65 -14.95
CA GLY A 272 -22.53 47.35 -14.43
C GLY A 272 -21.47 46.66 -15.27
N GLY A 273 -20.21 47.03 -15.02
CA GLY A 273 -19.03 46.46 -15.67
C GLY A 273 -18.64 45.08 -15.12
N GLN A 274 -17.99 44.37 -16.04
CA GLN A 274 -17.07 43.23 -15.97
C GLN A 274 -16.38 42.96 -14.62
N THR A 275 -16.20 41.67 -14.31
CA THR A 275 -14.93 41.00 -13.93
C THR A 275 -15.23 39.50 -13.91
N GLU A 276 -14.64 38.72 -14.82
CA GLU A 276 -13.33 38.05 -14.75
C GLU A 276 -13.28 36.82 -13.84
N SER A 277 -12.74 35.77 -14.47
CA SER A 277 -12.54 34.40 -14.05
C SER A 277 -11.55 34.29 -12.91
N ASP A 278 -11.75 33.36 -11.96
CA ASP A 278 -10.68 32.94 -11.08
C ASP A 278 -10.66 31.45 -10.75
N SER A 279 -9.44 30.95 -10.77
CA SER A 279 -9.01 29.55 -10.71
C SER A 279 -8.60 29.22 -9.28
N HIS A 280 -9.16 28.19 -8.67
CA HIS A 280 -8.75 27.78 -7.32
C HIS A 280 -7.49 26.90 -7.37
N ALA A 281 -6.34 27.52 -7.04
CA ALA A 281 -5.11 26.85 -6.63
C ALA A 281 -4.98 26.86 -5.09
N LEU A 282 -4.47 25.75 -4.55
CA LEU A 282 -4.18 25.52 -3.13
C LEU A 282 -3.17 26.54 -2.55
N ARG A 283 -3.36 26.90 -1.26
CA ARG A 283 -2.25 27.21 -0.34
C ARG A 283 -2.44 26.57 1.03
N ILE A 284 -1.40 25.86 1.46
CA ILE A 284 -1.13 25.38 2.81
C ILE A 284 -0.63 26.57 3.64
N GLY A 285 -1.15 26.72 4.87
CA GLY A 285 -0.72 27.71 5.84
C GLY A 285 -0.56 27.08 7.23
N VAL A 286 0.71 26.90 7.62
CA VAL A 286 1.19 26.73 8.99
C VAL A 286 0.92 28.02 9.77
N GLN A 287 0.57 27.92 11.05
CA GLN A 287 0.60 29.05 11.99
C GLN A 287 1.11 28.61 13.38
N PRO A 288 1.68 29.56 14.15
CA PRO A 288 2.75 29.36 15.14
C PRO A 288 2.30 28.83 16.50
#